data_AF-U6GGI9-F1
#
_entry.id   AF-U6GGI9-F1
#
_cell.length_a   1.000
_cell.length_b   1.000
_cell.length_c   1.000
_cell.angle_alpha   90.00
_cell.angle_beta   90.00
_cell.angle_gamma   90.00
#
_symmetry.space_group_name_H-M   'P 1'
#
loop_
_entity.id
_entity.type
_entity.pdbx_description
1 polymer ?
#
loop_
_entity_poly.entity_id
_entity_poly.type
_entity_poly.pdbx_seq_one_letter_code
_entity_poly.pdbx_strand_id
1 'polypeptide(L)'
;MLYDRSSTYDFFSITKDLDPPGVLVESKKYKFKFNAVDKTHETYSGINVRLRYFVRLTIHRHYASSIVKEHDFIVQNVGPPPEIKNSIKMEVGIEDCLHIEFEFDKSRYHLKDVVIGKVYFVLVRIKIKDMQLDILKTETAGTGAAAVTDSETLSKFEIMDGAPIRCTQFFL
;
A
#
# COMPACT_ATOMS: atom_id res chain seq x y z
N MET A 1 15.92 2.27 11.92
CA MET A 1 16.74 3.41 11.48
C MET A 1 15.90 4.67 11.55
N LEU A 2 16.55 5.79 11.86
CA LEU A 2 15.98 7.07 12.26
C LEU A 2 15.38 7.82 11.06
N TYR A 3 14.06 7.76 10.89
CA TYR A 3 13.35 8.83 10.20
C TYR A 3 12.73 9.76 11.22
N ASP A 4 13.10 11.04 11.07
CA ASP A 4 12.76 12.11 11.99
C ASP A 4 11.24 12.23 12.12
N ARG A 5 10.69 11.89 13.29
CA ARG A 5 9.28 12.13 13.64
C ARG A 5 8.89 13.61 13.51
N SER A 6 9.87 14.52 13.36
CA SER A 6 9.66 15.96 13.22
C SER A 6 9.37 16.43 11.79
N SER A 7 9.63 15.63 10.75
CA SER A 7 9.38 16.02 9.35
C SER A 7 7.98 15.62 8.91
N THR A 8 6.96 16.23 9.52
CA THR A 8 5.57 16.11 9.08
C THR A 8 5.28 17.10 7.96
N TYR A 9 4.71 16.61 6.85
CA TYR A 9 4.27 17.45 5.73
C TYR A 9 2.74 17.45 5.65
N ASP A 10 2.14 18.60 5.92
CA ASP A 10 0.69 18.81 5.81
C ASP A 10 0.35 19.12 4.34
N PHE A 11 -0.04 18.09 3.58
CA PHE A 11 -0.47 18.25 2.18
C PHE A 11 -1.86 18.88 2.04
N PHE A 12 -2.69 18.79 3.08
CA PHE A 12 -4.02 19.40 3.13
C PHE A 12 -4.40 19.76 4.56
N SER A 13 -4.94 20.97 4.77
CA SER A 13 -5.45 21.43 6.05
C SER A 13 -6.62 22.39 5.85
N ILE A 14 -7.67 22.25 6.66
CA ILE A 14 -8.82 23.15 6.70
C ILE A 14 -9.23 23.40 8.14
N THR A 15 -9.45 24.66 8.48
CA THR A 15 -9.79 25.10 9.84
C THR A 15 -11.17 25.75 9.84
N LYS A 16 -11.91 25.56 10.93
CA LYS A 16 -13.18 26.24 11.20
C LYS A 16 -13.25 26.64 12.66
N ASP A 17 -13.42 27.93 12.90
CA ASP A 17 -13.62 28.45 14.25
C ASP A 17 -15.01 28.06 14.77
N LEU A 18 -15.07 27.63 16.02
CA LEU A 18 -16.30 27.09 16.65
C LEU A 18 -16.94 28.06 17.65
N ASP A 19 -16.14 28.89 18.32
CA ASP A 19 -16.58 29.89 19.30
C ASP A 19 -15.54 31.02 19.33
N PRO A 20 -15.91 32.30 19.44
CA PRO A 20 -14.95 33.38 19.69
C PRO A 20 -14.24 33.22 21.04
N PRO A 21 -13.14 33.95 21.28
CA PRO A 21 -12.47 33.99 22.58
C PRO A 21 -13.45 34.37 23.71
N GLY A 22 -13.44 33.60 24.79
CA GLY A 22 -14.35 33.80 25.91
C GLY A 22 -14.16 32.81 27.04
N VAL A 23 -15.14 32.75 27.94
CA VAL A 23 -15.14 31.85 29.11
C VAL A 23 -16.11 30.69 28.86
N LEU A 24 -15.65 29.47 29.07
CA LEU A 24 -16.46 28.25 29.00
C LEU A 24 -16.77 27.79 30.43
N VAL A 25 -17.99 28.05 30.90
CA VAL A 25 -18.44 27.67 32.26
C VAL A 25 -19.17 26.32 32.25
N GLU A 26 -19.91 26.04 31.18
CA GLU A 26 -20.73 24.82 31.04
C GLU A 26 -20.30 23.97 29.85
N SER A 27 -20.73 22.70 29.83
CA SER A 27 -20.50 21.80 28.70
C SER A 27 -21.26 22.28 27.46
N LYS A 28 -20.53 22.60 26.38
CA LYS A 28 -21.11 22.98 25.09
C LYS A 28 -20.87 21.91 24.02
N LYS A 29 -21.77 21.84 23.05
CA LYS A 29 -21.63 21.00 21.84
C LYS A 29 -21.63 21.88 20.60
N TYR A 30 -20.66 21.67 19.73
CA TYR A 30 -20.50 22.43 18.49
C TYR A 30 -20.74 21.51 17.29
N LYS A 31 -21.57 21.96 16.34
CA LYS A 31 -21.72 21.29 15.04
C LYS A 31 -20.68 21.85 14.08
N PHE A 32 -19.92 20.97 13.43
CA PHE A 32 -18.97 21.36 12.39
C PHE A 32 -19.27 20.62 11.10
N LYS A 33 -18.90 21.24 9.97
CA LYS A 33 -19.00 20.66 8.63
C LYS A 33 -17.90 21.29 7.78
N PHE A 34 -17.13 20.45 7.10
CA PHE A 34 -16.18 20.85 6.08
C PHE A 34 -16.76 20.45 4.72
N ASN A 35 -17.00 21.42 3.84
CA ASN A 35 -17.49 21.16 2.49
C ASN A 35 -16.30 20.96 1.55
N ALA A 36 -16.47 20.15 0.50
CA ALA A 36 -15.49 19.96 -0.58
C ALA A 36 -14.06 19.63 -0.09
N VAL A 37 -13.95 18.64 0.80
CA VAL A 37 -12.64 18.17 1.28
C VAL A 37 -12.05 17.23 0.25
N ASP A 38 -11.08 17.72 -0.52
CA ASP A 38 -10.34 16.90 -1.46
C ASP A 38 -9.47 15.88 -0.70
N LYS A 39 -9.56 14.62 -1.11
CA LYS A 39 -8.93 13.46 -0.48
C LYS A 39 -8.28 12.62 -1.57
N THR A 40 -7.29 13.21 -2.22
CA THR A 40 -6.63 12.65 -3.40
C THR A 40 -5.86 11.35 -3.12
N HIS A 41 -5.45 11.13 -1.87
CA HIS A 41 -4.60 10.00 -1.50
C HIS A 41 -5.28 9.09 -0.47
N GLU A 42 -5.10 7.78 -0.63
CA GLU A 42 -5.56 6.80 0.35
C GLU A 42 -4.70 6.84 1.62
N THR A 43 -5.28 6.46 2.75
CA THR A 43 -4.53 6.29 4.00
C THR A 43 -3.54 5.14 3.86
N TYR A 44 -2.30 5.38 4.24
CA TYR A 44 -1.21 4.41 4.12
C TYR A 44 -0.36 4.39 5.39
N SER A 45 0.00 3.19 5.85
CA SER A 45 0.90 2.99 6.98
C SER A 45 1.98 1.99 6.58
N GLY A 46 3.11 2.53 6.14
CA GLY A 46 4.26 1.82 5.63
C GLY A 46 5.40 1.67 6.62
N ILE A 47 6.57 1.30 6.08
CA ILE A 47 7.82 1.14 6.84
C ILE A 47 8.45 2.51 7.11
N ASN A 48 8.61 3.30 6.06
CA ASN A 48 9.27 4.60 6.05
C ASN A 48 8.27 5.76 5.93
N VAL A 49 7.06 5.52 5.42
CA VAL A 49 6.04 6.55 5.18
C VAL A 49 4.72 6.24 5.87
N ARG A 50 4.13 7.26 6.49
CA ARG A 50 2.76 7.22 7.01
C ARG A 50 1.95 8.39 6.47
N LEU A 51 0.87 8.09 5.77
CA LEU A 51 -0.13 9.06 5.31
C LEU A 51 -1.39 8.86 6.14
N ARG A 52 -1.73 9.85 6.97
CA ARG A 52 -2.91 9.81 7.84
C ARG A 52 -3.80 11.03 7.66
N TYR A 53 -5.10 10.84 7.89
CA TYR A 53 -6.08 11.92 7.98
C TYR A 53 -6.67 11.94 9.40
N PHE A 54 -6.88 13.13 9.94
CA PHE A 54 -7.45 13.30 11.27
C PHE A 54 -8.21 14.62 11.38
N VAL A 55 -9.14 14.67 12.33
CA VAL A 55 -9.76 15.92 12.80
C VAL A 55 -9.10 16.32 14.11
N ARG A 56 -8.66 17.58 14.20
CA ARG A 56 -8.04 18.13 15.41
C ARG A 56 -8.90 19.24 16.00
N LEU A 57 -9.33 19.06 17.25
CA LEU A 57 -9.96 20.11 18.06
C LEU A 57 -8.90 20.76 18.93
N THR A 58 -8.78 22.08 18.84
CA THR A 58 -7.86 22.88 19.65
C THR A 58 -8.64 23.91 20.46
N ILE A 59 -8.47 23.91 21.78
CA ILE A 59 -8.97 24.95 22.68
C ILE A 59 -7.76 25.77 23.13
N HIS A 60 -7.68 27.00 22.65
CA HIS A 60 -6.64 27.94 23.04
C HIS A 60 -6.89 28.47 24.46
N ARG A 61 -5.85 28.48 25.30
CA ARG A 61 -5.91 28.98 26.68
C ARG A 61 -4.81 30.02 26.88
N HIS A 62 -5.10 31.07 27.64
CA HIS A 62 -4.19 32.21 27.80
C HIS A 62 -3.00 31.91 28.74
N TYR A 63 -3.25 31.23 29.87
CA TYR A 63 -2.25 30.96 30.90
C TYR A 63 -1.85 29.47 31.01
N ALA A 64 -2.27 28.65 30.04
CA ALA A 64 -2.00 27.23 30.02
C ALA A 64 -1.81 26.74 28.57
N SER A 65 -1.21 25.55 28.41
CA SER A 65 -1.09 24.91 27.11
C SER A 65 -2.46 24.75 26.43
N SER A 66 -2.51 24.82 25.10
CA SER A 66 -3.77 24.56 24.39
C SER A 66 -4.21 23.11 24.63
N ILE A 67 -5.51 22.89 24.80
CA ILE A 67 -6.07 21.53 24.86
C ILE A 67 -6.25 21.06 23.44
N VAL A 68 -5.57 19.98 23.05
CA VAL A 68 -5.63 19.43 21.70
C VAL A 68 -6.18 18.01 21.78
N LYS A 69 -7.16 17.70 20.93
CA LYS A 69 -7.68 16.34 20.77
C LYS A 69 -7.77 15.99 19.29
N GLU A 70 -7.13 14.88 18.92
CA GLU A 70 -7.15 14.35 17.56
C GLU A 70 -8.06 13.12 17.46
N HIS A 71 -8.67 12.94 16.30
CA HIS A 71 -9.41 11.74 15.95
C HIS A 71 -9.05 11.34 14.51
N ASP A 72 -8.34 10.23 14.36
CA ASP A 72 -7.93 9.68 13.07
C ASP A 72 -9.13 9.03 12.35
N PHE A 73 -9.10 9.05 11.02
CA PHE A 73 -10.04 8.31 10.18
C PHE A 73 -9.34 7.82 8.90
N ILE A 74 -9.92 6.80 8.27
CA ILE A 74 -9.36 6.17 7.06
C ILE A 74 -10.03 6.76 5.81
N VAL A 75 -9.21 6.97 4.80
CA VAL A 75 -9.61 7.38 3.45
C VAL A 75 -9.26 6.26 2.49
N GLN A 76 -10.26 5.83 1.72
CA GLN A 76 -10.14 4.85 0.64
C GLN A 76 -10.73 5.45 -0.63
N ASN A 77 -9.98 5.38 -1.72
CA ASN A 77 -10.33 5.91 -3.02
C ASN A 77 -10.78 4.76 -3.91
N VAL A 78 -12.08 4.50 -3.89
CA VAL A 78 -12.69 3.42 -4.66
C VAL A 78 -12.75 3.83 -6.13
N GLY A 79 -11.87 3.24 -6.95
CA GLY A 79 -11.91 3.34 -8.40
C GLY A 79 -12.74 2.23 -9.05
N PRO A 80 -13.06 2.34 -10.35
CA PRO A 80 -13.58 1.21 -11.10
C PRO A 80 -12.56 0.06 -11.11
N PRO A 81 -13.01 -1.20 -11.24
CA PRO A 81 -12.10 -2.33 -11.39
C PRO A 81 -11.09 -2.08 -12.52
N PRO A 82 -9.82 -2.50 -12.36
CA PRO A 82 -8.81 -2.29 -13.38
C PRO A 82 -9.22 -2.96 -14.71
N GLU A 83 -9.01 -2.27 -15.83
CA GLU A 83 -9.30 -2.85 -17.15
C GLU A 83 -8.41 -4.07 -17.42
N ILE A 84 -9.06 -5.21 -17.66
CA ILE A 84 -8.43 -6.52 -17.92
C ILE A 84 -8.06 -6.59 -19.40
N LYS A 85 -6.84 -6.22 -19.78
CA LYS A 85 -6.45 -6.32 -21.21
C LYS A 85 -5.09 -6.91 -21.54
N ASN A 86 -4.18 -7.04 -20.58
CA ASN A 86 -2.82 -7.52 -20.89
C ASN A 86 -2.43 -8.67 -19.96
N SER A 87 -2.26 -9.87 -20.53
CA SER A 87 -1.55 -10.96 -19.87
C SER A 87 -0.06 -10.62 -19.77
N ILE A 88 0.57 -11.05 -18.69
CA ILE A 88 2.01 -10.88 -18.48
C ILE A 88 2.69 -12.20 -18.83
N LYS A 89 3.75 -12.12 -19.63
CA LYS A 89 4.65 -13.24 -19.87
C LYS A 89 6.02 -12.92 -19.28
N MET A 90 6.57 -13.85 -18.52
CA MET A 90 7.90 -13.76 -17.94
C MET A 90 8.67 -15.03 -18.28
N GLU A 91 9.95 -14.89 -18.56
CA GLU A 91 10.80 -16.01 -18.95
C GLU A 91 12.03 -16.04 -18.06
N VAL A 92 12.39 -17.26 -17.63
CA VAL A 92 13.63 -17.53 -16.91
C VAL A 92 14.37 -18.63 -17.65
N GLY A 93 15.58 -18.32 -18.10
CA GLY A 93 16.39 -19.21 -18.92
C GLY A 93 17.83 -19.28 -18.46
N ILE A 94 18.39 -20.49 -18.51
CA ILE A 94 19.81 -20.79 -18.51
C ILE A 94 20.07 -21.62 -19.76
N GLU A 95 20.98 -21.13 -20.61
CA GLU A 95 21.33 -21.76 -21.88
C GLU A 95 21.60 -23.27 -21.71
N ASP A 96 21.02 -24.07 -22.62
CA ASP A 96 21.11 -25.53 -22.65
C ASP A 96 20.66 -26.31 -21.41
N CYS A 97 20.18 -25.63 -20.37
CA CYS A 97 19.94 -26.23 -19.05
C CYS A 97 18.50 -26.09 -18.57
N LEU A 98 17.93 -24.90 -18.66
CA LEU A 98 16.63 -24.57 -18.07
C LEU A 98 15.95 -23.48 -18.89
N HIS A 99 14.68 -23.67 -19.23
CA HIS A 99 13.87 -22.65 -19.87
C HIS A 99 12.44 -22.80 -19.38
N ILE A 100 11.99 -21.82 -18.61
CA ILE A 100 10.68 -21.79 -17.96
C ILE A 100 9.98 -20.49 -18.34
N GLU A 101 8.73 -20.59 -18.76
CA GLU A 101 7.88 -19.44 -19.04
C GLU A 101 6.72 -19.38 -18.05
N PHE A 102 6.43 -18.18 -17.55
CA PHE A 102 5.29 -17.87 -16.72
C PHE A 102 4.32 -16.99 -17.52
N GLU A 103 3.05 -17.33 -17.48
CA GLU A 103 1.97 -16.54 -18.08
C GLU A 103 0.93 -16.24 -17.00
N PHE A 104 0.65 -14.96 -16.76
CA PHE A 104 -0.40 -14.49 -15.86
C PHE A 104 -1.55 -13.91 -16.66
N ASP A 105 -2.79 -14.13 -16.22
CA ASP A 105 -3.99 -13.70 -16.93
C ASP A 105 -4.16 -12.17 -16.94
N LYS A 106 -3.70 -11.49 -15.87
CA LYS A 106 -3.78 -10.02 -15.75
C LYS A 106 -2.47 -9.40 -15.28
N SER A 107 -2.31 -8.13 -15.63
CA SER A 107 -1.24 -7.25 -15.13
C SER A 107 -1.65 -6.37 -13.95
N ARG A 108 -2.95 -6.30 -13.67
CA ARG A 108 -3.54 -5.49 -12.58
C ARG A 108 -4.67 -6.28 -11.95
N TYR A 109 -4.67 -6.35 -10.63
CA TYR A 109 -5.64 -7.11 -9.84
C TYR A 109 -6.33 -6.19 -8.84
N HIS A 110 -7.61 -6.46 -8.59
CA HIS A 110 -8.29 -5.90 -7.43
C HIS A 110 -7.82 -6.60 -6.15
N LEU A 111 -7.92 -5.97 -4.98
CA LEU A 111 -7.49 -6.53 -3.68
C LEU A 111 -8.24 -7.82 -3.24
N LYS A 112 -9.29 -8.19 -3.96
CA LYS A 112 -10.09 -9.41 -3.74
C LYS A 112 -10.12 -10.32 -4.97
N ASP A 113 -9.27 -10.02 -5.95
CA ASP A 113 -9.16 -10.82 -7.16
C ASP A 113 -8.30 -12.06 -6.90
N VAL A 114 -8.30 -12.97 -7.87
CA VAL A 114 -7.46 -14.18 -7.86
C VAL A 114 -6.41 -14.02 -8.95
N VAL A 115 -5.17 -14.39 -8.64
CA VAL A 115 -4.10 -14.43 -9.65
C VAL A 115 -4.12 -15.79 -10.31
N ILE A 116 -4.37 -15.82 -11.63
CA ILE A 116 -4.38 -17.05 -12.41
C ILE A 116 -3.15 -17.06 -13.29
N GLY A 117 -2.36 -18.12 -13.22
CA GLY A 117 -1.20 -18.25 -14.09
C GLY A 117 -0.88 -19.66 -14.50
N LYS A 118 0.02 -19.76 -15.47
CA LYS A 118 0.53 -21.01 -16.04
C LYS A 118 2.04 -20.96 -16.07
N VAL A 119 2.66 -22.08 -15.73
CA VAL A 119 4.10 -22.30 -15.88
C VAL A 119 4.30 -23.31 -16.99
N TYR A 120 5.13 -22.98 -17.97
CA TYR A 120 5.53 -23.86 -19.07
C TYR A 120 6.99 -24.22 -18.91
N PHE A 121 7.26 -25.53 -18.86
CA PHE A 121 8.61 -26.06 -18.74
C PHE A 121 9.09 -26.45 -20.13
N VAL A 122 9.74 -25.51 -20.82
CA VAL A 122 10.21 -25.68 -22.20
C VAL A 122 11.44 -26.58 -22.25
N LEU A 123 12.42 -26.32 -21.39
CA LEU A 123 13.63 -27.13 -21.24
C LEU A 123 13.92 -27.36 -19.76
N VAL A 124 14.09 -28.62 -19.37
CA VAL A 124 14.52 -28.98 -18.00
C VAL A 124 15.57 -30.08 -18.09
N ARG A 125 16.85 -29.69 -18.00
CA ARG A 125 17.98 -30.63 -17.90
C ARG A 125 18.60 -30.69 -16.50
N ILE A 126 18.18 -29.80 -15.60
CA ILE A 126 18.61 -29.76 -14.19
C ILE A 126 17.45 -30.18 -13.30
N LYS A 127 17.74 -30.92 -12.22
CA LYS A 127 16.73 -31.26 -11.20
C LYS A 127 16.34 -30.01 -10.41
N ILE A 128 15.08 -29.62 -10.49
CA ILE A 128 14.50 -28.56 -9.68
C ILE A 128 14.19 -29.14 -8.30
N LYS A 129 14.67 -28.48 -7.24
CA LYS A 129 14.43 -28.93 -5.85
C LYS A 129 13.17 -28.31 -5.27
N ASP A 130 12.97 -27.02 -5.53
CA ASP A 130 11.91 -26.20 -4.96
C ASP A 130 11.59 -25.07 -5.94
N MET A 131 10.32 -24.67 -5.99
CA MET A 131 9.84 -23.55 -6.79
C MET A 131 8.66 -22.89 -6.09
N GLN A 132 8.78 -21.57 -5.86
CA GLN A 132 7.76 -20.75 -5.21
C GLN A 132 7.52 -19.42 -5.94
N LEU A 133 6.34 -18.85 -5.75
CA LEU A 133 5.97 -17.48 -6.12
C LEU A 133 5.83 -16.63 -4.87
N ASP A 134 6.48 -15.48 -4.88
CA ASP A 134 6.42 -14.53 -3.78
C ASP A 134 5.67 -13.28 -4.22
N ILE A 135 4.68 -12.86 -3.42
CA ILE A 135 4.09 -11.53 -3.55
C ILE A 135 4.94 -10.58 -2.73
N LEU A 136 5.64 -9.67 -3.41
CA LEU A 136 6.52 -8.68 -2.79
C LEU A 136 5.83 -7.30 -2.78
N LYS A 137 5.85 -6.64 -1.63
CA LYS A 137 5.50 -5.22 -1.49
C LYS A 137 6.80 -4.43 -1.42
N THR A 138 7.04 -3.58 -2.41
CA THR A 138 8.16 -2.65 -2.43
C THR A 138 7.68 -1.24 -2.09
N GLU A 139 8.25 -0.63 -1.06
CA GLU A 139 8.01 0.74 -0.65
C GLU A 139 9.25 1.59 -0.91
N THR A 140 9.11 2.63 -1.72
CA THR A 140 10.16 3.64 -1.95
C THR A 140 9.74 4.97 -1.33
N ALA A 141 10.57 5.51 -0.44
CA ALA A 141 10.36 6.74 0.30
C ALA A 141 11.47 7.76 0.04
N GLY A 142 11.11 9.03 -0.16
CA GLY A 142 12.06 10.11 -0.45
C GLY A 142 12.19 10.43 -1.94
N THR A 143 13.11 11.34 -2.28
CA THR A 143 13.27 11.86 -3.64
C THR A 143 14.72 11.88 -4.07
N GLY A 144 14.98 11.56 -5.35
CA GLY A 144 16.32 11.60 -5.93
C GLY A 144 17.27 10.59 -5.28
N ALA A 145 18.55 10.99 -5.12
CA ALA A 145 19.60 10.12 -4.57
C ALA A 145 19.40 9.75 -3.08
N ALA A 146 18.48 10.41 -2.37
CA ALA A 146 18.16 10.11 -0.97
C ALA A 146 16.96 9.16 -0.81
N ALA A 147 16.41 8.62 -1.91
CA ALA A 147 15.30 7.68 -1.85
C ALA A 147 15.75 6.35 -1.21
N VAL A 148 14.98 5.87 -0.24
CA VAL A 148 15.15 4.57 0.42
C VAL A 148 14.09 3.64 -0.12
N THR A 149 14.49 2.43 -0.52
CA THR A 149 13.58 1.40 -0.99
C THR A 149 13.69 0.17 -0.09
N ASP A 150 12.56 -0.21 0.50
CA ASP A 150 12.40 -1.43 1.29
C ASP A 150 11.44 -2.39 0.59
N SER A 151 11.72 -3.69 0.68
CA SER A 151 10.85 -4.73 0.12
C SER A 151 10.51 -5.75 1.19
N GLU A 152 9.23 -6.10 1.26
CA GLU A 152 8.67 -7.07 2.20
C GLU A 152 7.95 -8.18 1.42
N THR A 153 8.22 -9.43 1.77
CA THR A 153 7.46 -10.56 1.23
C THR A 153 6.13 -10.68 1.97
N LEU A 154 5.03 -10.38 1.28
CA LEU A 154 3.67 -10.46 1.84
C LEU A 154 3.17 -11.90 1.92
N SER A 155 3.48 -12.72 0.91
CA SER A 155 3.02 -14.10 0.82
C SER A 155 3.98 -14.92 -0.04
N LYS A 156 4.05 -16.22 0.25
CA LYS A 156 4.86 -17.20 -0.47
C LYS A 156 3.97 -18.37 -0.86
N PHE A 157 4.01 -18.77 -2.12
CA PHE A 157 3.19 -19.83 -2.68
C PHE A 157 4.07 -20.85 -3.36
N GLU A 158 4.16 -22.04 -2.78
CA GLU A 158 4.90 -23.16 -3.36
C GLU A 158 4.14 -23.68 -4.60
N ILE A 159 4.80 -23.73 -5.75
CA ILE A 159 4.20 -24.21 -7.01
C ILE A 159 4.50 -25.70 -7.22
N MET A 160 5.63 -26.19 -6.72
CA MET A 160 6.14 -27.51 -7.04
C MET A 160 6.90 -28.15 -5.88
N ASP A 161 6.46 -29.35 -5.50
CA ASP A 161 7.22 -30.31 -4.72
C ASP A 161 7.50 -31.54 -5.62
N GLY A 162 8.64 -31.55 -6.32
CA GLY A 162 9.08 -32.70 -7.13
C GLY A 162 9.40 -32.41 -8.61
N ALA A 163 9.17 -33.39 -9.49
CA ALA A 163 9.58 -33.31 -10.90
C ALA A 163 8.59 -32.48 -11.75
N PRO A 164 9.06 -31.58 -12.64
CA PRO A 164 8.19 -30.72 -13.42
C PRO A 164 7.33 -31.48 -14.43
N ILE A 165 6.04 -31.13 -14.48
CA ILE A 165 5.12 -31.50 -15.57
C ILE A 165 5.23 -30.42 -16.65
N ARG A 166 5.08 -30.78 -17.94
CA ARG A 166 5.27 -29.85 -19.07
C ARG A 166 4.51 -28.51 -18.93
N CYS A 167 3.34 -28.52 -18.31
CA CYS A 167 2.56 -27.32 -18.02
C CYS A 167 1.80 -27.50 -16.69
N THR A 168 1.86 -26.49 -15.83
CA THR A 168 1.15 -26.45 -14.54
C THR A 168 0.38 -25.14 -14.43
N GLN A 169 -0.92 -25.21 -14.15
CA GLN A 169 -1.75 -24.05 -13.85
C GLN A 169 -1.83 -23.84 -12.33
N PHE A 170 -1.71 -22.59 -11.89
CA PHE A 170 -1.79 -22.20 -10.48
C PHE A 170 -2.83 -21.08 -10.28
N PHE A 171 -3.35 -21.02 -9.05
CA PHE A 171 -4.32 -20.03 -8.59
C PHE A 171 -3.84 -19.53 -7.23
N LEU A 172 -3.63 -18.21 -7.09
CA LEU A 172 -3.22 -17.56 -5.84
C LEU A 172 -4.29 -16.60 -5.34
#